data_AF-A0A8H6DMB1-F1
#
_entry.id   AF-A0A8H6DMB1-F1
#
_cell.length_a   1.000
_cell.length_b   1.000
_cell.length_c   1.000
_cell.angle_alpha   90.00
_cell.angle_beta   90.00
_cell.angle_gamma   90.00
#
_symmetry.space_group_name_H-M   'P 1'
#
loop_
_entity.id
_entity.type
_entity.pdbx_description
1 polymer ?
#
loop_
_entity_poly.entity_id
_entity_poly.type
_entity_poly.pdbx_seq_one_letter_code
_entity_poly.pdbx_strand_id
1 'polypeptide(L)'
;MSTGNVALWLREQHARYGEVVRIAPDMISYINPDAWKDIYAYKPGQKEQNGIDWTIPSRDDDVPSMFSEPNDAEHNRVRRLFLPAFSDRALKQQEPLLSKYSDQLVDLIRRGIDDNRDQEFDAVKLYNFTTFDIMGDLTFGEPLGLLKNSSYSEWVQHLFRDIKTVGIFLFIFDFPPLPWLVKKFSPPSIQRAHEIHKQHTVDRVNRRLQKGLDRPDIWNLVLSQPEGRGLTHPQMHANADIFMIAGTETTATLLSGLTYLLLKNPEKLQRLVEEIRGSFGSSEELTVENLARLPYLSACLNEGLRCYPPVPIGPSRVTPKTGGEVLGERVPGRVS
;
A
#
# COMPACT_ATOMS: atom_id res chain seq x y z
N MET A 1 -6.06 3.13 -19.93
CA MET A 1 -5.81 2.99 -18.48
C MET A 1 -7.10 3.06 -17.64
N SER A 2 -8.14 3.81 -18.02
CA SER A 2 -9.34 4.05 -17.20
C SER A 2 -10.25 2.84 -16.92
N THR A 3 -10.14 1.74 -17.67
CA THR A 3 -10.97 0.53 -17.50
C THR A 3 -10.38 -0.50 -16.53
N GLY A 4 -9.21 -0.23 -15.94
CA GLY A 4 -8.53 -1.16 -15.02
C GLY A 4 -7.76 -2.31 -15.69
N ASN A 5 -7.78 -2.40 -17.03
CA ASN A 5 -7.19 -3.53 -17.77
C ASN A 5 -5.73 -3.32 -18.20
N VAL A 6 -5.03 -2.33 -17.65
CA VAL A 6 -3.69 -1.95 -18.14
C VAL A 6 -2.67 -3.08 -18.00
N ALA A 7 -2.67 -3.85 -16.91
CA ALA A 7 -1.77 -4.99 -16.74
C ALA A 7 -2.03 -6.11 -17.78
N LEU A 8 -3.30 -6.38 -18.09
CA LEU A 8 -3.68 -7.35 -19.12
C LEU A 8 -3.26 -6.87 -20.51
N TRP A 9 -3.51 -5.60 -20.81
CA TRP A 9 -3.11 -4.97 -22.06
C TRP A 9 -1.59 -4.98 -22.26
N LEU A 10 -0.81 -4.67 -21.21
CA LEU A 10 0.65 -4.73 -21.24
C LEU A 10 1.14 -6.15 -21.55
N ARG A 11 0.56 -7.16 -20.89
CA ARG A 11 0.86 -8.57 -21.17
C ARG A 11 0.61 -8.92 -22.65
N GLU A 12 -0.49 -8.45 -23.23
CA GLU A 12 -0.79 -8.65 -24.65
C GLU A 12 0.23 -7.94 -25.56
N GLN A 13 0.67 -6.73 -25.20
CA GLN A 13 1.69 -6.03 -25.98
C GLN A 13 3.01 -6.78 -25.97
N HIS A 14 3.45 -7.26 -24.80
CA HIS A 14 4.67 -8.06 -24.69
C HIS A 14 4.57 -9.41 -25.41
N ALA A 15 3.41 -10.06 -25.39
CA ALA A 15 3.18 -11.27 -26.17
C ALA A 15 3.30 -11.04 -27.69
N ARG A 16 2.99 -9.83 -28.16
CA ARG A 16 3.05 -9.47 -29.59
C ARG A 16 4.42 -8.94 -30.04
N TYR A 17 5.05 -8.10 -29.22
CA TYR A 17 6.23 -7.31 -29.62
C TYR A 17 7.52 -7.76 -28.93
N GLY A 18 7.45 -8.67 -27.96
CA GLY A 18 8.61 -9.21 -27.26
C GLY A 18 8.87 -8.54 -25.92
N GLU A 19 10.11 -8.65 -25.43
CA GLU A 19 10.45 -8.33 -24.04
C GLU A 19 10.52 -6.83 -23.72
N VAL A 20 10.67 -5.99 -24.75
CA VAL A 20 10.80 -4.54 -24.64
C VAL A 20 9.75 -3.88 -25.52
N VAL A 21 8.87 -3.06 -24.92
CA VAL A 21 7.78 -2.40 -25.66
C VAL A 21 7.69 -0.93 -25.26
N ARG A 22 7.71 -0.04 -26.26
CA ARG A 22 7.38 1.36 -26.07
C ARG A 22 5.86 1.53 -26.00
N ILE A 23 5.35 2.00 -24.87
CA ILE A 23 3.90 2.13 -24.60
C ILE A 23 3.39 3.57 -24.62
N ALA A 24 4.30 4.54 -24.53
CA ALA A 24 4.04 5.97 -24.74
C ALA A 24 5.29 6.63 -25.40
N PRO A 25 5.23 7.88 -25.88
CA PRO A 25 6.38 8.55 -26.48
C PRO A 25 7.64 8.50 -25.62
N ASP A 26 7.48 8.59 -24.30
CA ASP A 26 8.52 8.64 -23.27
C ASP A 26 8.42 7.50 -22.25
N MET A 27 7.73 6.39 -22.56
CA MET A 27 7.58 5.26 -21.65
C MET A 27 7.91 3.92 -22.32
N ILE A 28 8.80 3.15 -21.70
CA ILE A 28 9.25 1.83 -22.17
C ILE A 28 8.99 0.78 -21.08
N SER A 29 8.26 -0.27 -21.44
CA SER A 29 7.99 -1.41 -20.57
C SER A 29 8.96 -2.55 -20.88
N TYR A 30 9.44 -3.21 -19.81
CA TYR A 30 10.38 -4.33 -19.86
C TYR A 30 9.80 -5.51 -19.06
N ILE A 31 9.85 -6.72 -19.64
CA ILE A 31 9.53 -7.97 -18.93
C ILE A 31 10.74 -8.90 -18.76
N ASN A 32 11.90 -8.54 -19.32
CA ASN A 32 13.13 -9.29 -19.11
C ASN A 32 13.63 -9.10 -17.66
N PRO A 33 13.89 -10.18 -16.90
CA PRO A 33 14.30 -10.08 -15.50
C PRO A 33 15.63 -9.36 -15.28
N ASP A 34 16.54 -9.38 -16.26
CA ASP A 34 17.84 -8.70 -16.15
C ASP A 34 17.70 -7.18 -16.18
N ALA A 35 16.63 -6.65 -16.78
CA ALA A 35 16.32 -5.22 -16.79
C ALA A 35 16.06 -4.66 -15.39
N TRP A 36 15.64 -5.51 -14.43
CA TRP A 36 15.37 -5.09 -13.06
C TRP A 36 16.58 -4.41 -12.42
N LYS A 37 17.77 -5.00 -12.58
CA LYS A 37 19.00 -4.43 -12.03
C LYS A 37 19.34 -3.11 -12.67
N ASP A 38 19.11 -2.99 -13.97
CA ASP A 38 19.42 -1.75 -14.68
C ASP A 38 18.49 -0.59 -14.36
N ILE A 39 17.21 -0.90 -14.16
CA ILE A 39 16.15 0.06 -13.90
C ILE A 39 16.14 0.49 -12.43
N TYR A 40 16.25 -0.46 -11.49
CA TYR A 40 15.98 -0.22 -10.06
C TYR A 40 17.19 -0.25 -9.15
N ALA A 41 18.28 -0.95 -9.50
CA ALA A 41 19.41 -1.07 -8.59
C ALA A 41 20.18 0.24 -8.52
N TYR A 42 20.65 0.56 -7.30
CA TYR A 42 21.62 1.63 -7.13
C TYR A 42 22.94 1.25 -7.80
N LYS A 43 23.46 2.12 -8.67
CA LYS A 43 24.69 1.92 -9.44
C LYS A 43 25.83 2.75 -8.84
N PRO A 44 26.74 2.16 -8.04
CA PRO A 44 27.85 2.89 -7.43
C PRO A 44 28.73 3.57 -8.49
N GLY A 45 29.09 4.83 -8.27
CA GLY A 45 29.95 5.59 -9.19
C GLY A 45 29.19 6.29 -10.34
N GLN A 46 27.90 6.00 -10.55
CA GLN A 46 27.07 6.83 -11.42
C GLN A 46 26.65 8.12 -10.72
N LYS A 47 26.88 9.27 -11.38
CA LYS A 47 26.55 10.60 -10.85
C LYS A 47 25.04 10.84 -10.72
N GLU A 48 24.26 10.27 -11.63
CA GLU A 48 22.80 10.37 -11.64
C GLU A 48 22.23 8.95 -11.68
N GLN A 49 21.23 8.66 -10.84
CA GLN A 49 20.52 7.38 -10.80
C GLN A 49 19.19 7.53 -11.54
N ASN A 50 18.57 6.42 -11.95
CA ASN A 50 17.19 6.47 -12.41
C ASN A 50 16.30 6.98 -11.27
N GLY A 51 15.59 8.09 -11.51
CA GLY A 51 14.70 8.71 -10.54
C GLY A 51 13.38 7.97 -10.44
N ILE A 52 12.65 8.18 -9.36
CA ILE A 52 11.24 7.76 -9.28
C ILE A 52 10.45 8.55 -10.31
N ASP A 53 9.56 7.89 -11.05
CA ASP A 53 8.60 8.58 -11.89
C ASP A 53 7.46 9.14 -11.04
N TRP A 54 7.41 10.46 -10.90
CA TRP A 54 6.41 11.17 -10.09
C TRP A 54 5.15 11.54 -10.86
N THR A 55 4.80 10.78 -11.91
CA THR A 55 3.53 10.91 -12.63
C THR A 55 2.31 10.74 -11.71
N ILE A 56 2.45 10.09 -10.56
CA ILE A 56 1.45 10.12 -9.49
C ILE A 56 1.61 11.43 -8.70
N PRO A 57 0.69 12.39 -8.83
CA PRO A 57 0.76 13.65 -8.10
C PRO A 57 0.54 13.42 -6.60
N SER A 58 1.06 14.34 -5.78
CA SER A 58 0.62 14.46 -4.39
C SER A 58 -0.90 14.68 -4.35
N ARG A 59 -1.60 13.92 -3.51
CA ARG A 59 -3.04 14.12 -3.26
C ARG A 59 -3.30 15.41 -2.48
N ASP A 60 -2.38 15.75 -1.58
CA ASP A 60 -2.37 17.04 -0.89
C ASP A 60 -1.58 18.06 -1.73
N ASP A 61 -2.28 19.07 -2.24
CA ASP A 61 -1.73 20.13 -3.10
C ASP A 61 -0.57 20.93 -2.45
N ASP A 62 -0.39 20.82 -1.12
CA ASP A 62 0.56 21.65 -0.37
C ASP A 62 1.83 20.92 0.08
N VAL A 63 1.76 19.63 0.44
CA VAL A 63 2.90 18.87 0.98
C VAL A 63 2.84 17.39 0.55
N PRO A 64 3.88 16.88 -0.13
CA PRO A 64 3.92 15.49 -0.54
C PRO A 64 4.07 14.52 0.63
N SER A 65 3.45 13.35 0.51
CA SER A 65 3.71 12.20 1.38
C SER A 65 5.04 11.54 1.03
N MET A 66 5.53 10.61 1.87
CA MET A 66 6.71 9.81 1.54
C MET A 66 6.53 8.97 0.26
N PHE A 67 5.30 8.68 -0.16
CA PHE A 67 5.03 7.94 -1.38
C PHE A 67 5.12 8.80 -2.64
N SER A 68 5.03 10.13 -2.49
CA SER A 68 4.89 11.09 -3.60
C SER A 68 5.90 12.25 -3.52
N GLU A 69 6.96 12.13 -2.73
CA GLU A 69 7.96 13.19 -2.47
C GLU A 69 9.00 13.27 -3.60
N PRO A 70 8.92 14.25 -4.52
CA PRO A 70 9.75 14.31 -5.71
C PRO A 70 11.24 14.55 -5.44
N ASN A 71 11.59 15.09 -4.28
CA ASN A 71 12.96 15.38 -3.92
C ASN A 71 13.59 14.18 -3.19
N ASP A 72 14.59 13.55 -3.81
CA ASP A 72 15.27 12.38 -3.25
C ASP A 72 15.86 12.61 -1.84
N ALA A 73 16.35 13.81 -1.55
CA ALA A 73 16.92 14.12 -0.23
C ALA A 73 15.82 14.20 0.84
N GLU A 74 14.70 14.86 0.54
CA GLU A 74 13.55 14.92 1.43
C GLU A 74 12.87 13.55 1.56
N HIS A 75 12.71 12.80 0.47
CA HIS A 75 12.20 11.43 0.50
C HIS A 75 13.06 10.55 1.43
N ASN A 76 14.38 10.61 1.29
CA ASN A 76 15.30 9.87 2.16
C ASN A 76 15.21 10.33 3.63
N ARG A 77 15.04 11.63 3.90
CA ARG A 77 14.86 12.17 5.24
C ARG A 77 13.57 11.65 5.88
N VAL A 78 12.43 11.81 5.19
CA VAL A 78 11.12 11.36 5.66
C VAL A 78 11.10 9.84 5.84
N ARG A 79 11.61 9.09 4.86
CA ARG A 79 11.74 7.61 4.95
C ARG A 79 12.53 7.20 6.20
N ARG A 80 13.69 7.83 6.46
CA ARG A 80 14.50 7.52 7.65
C ARG A 80 13.75 7.75 8.96
N LEU A 81 12.89 8.77 9.02
CA LEU A 81 12.09 9.05 10.21
C LEU A 81 11.05 7.97 10.50
N PHE A 82 10.52 7.33 9.46
CA PHE A 82 9.55 6.24 9.60
C PHE A 82 10.18 4.85 9.82
N LEU A 83 11.44 4.62 9.43
CA LEU A 83 12.09 3.31 9.56
C LEU A 83 11.95 2.64 10.94
N PRO A 84 12.10 3.36 12.09
CA PRO A 84 11.92 2.75 13.40
C PRO A 84 10.54 2.15 13.63
N ALA A 85 9.48 2.77 13.08
CA ALA A 85 8.10 2.32 13.19
C ALA A 85 7.83 0.99 12.46
N PHE A 86 8.71 0.60 11.54
CA PHE A 86 8.64 -0.64 10.76
C PHE A 86 9.78 -1.62 11.09
N SER A 87 10.41 -1.48 12.25
CA SER A 87 11.46 -2.38 12.72
C SER A 87 10.90 -3.66 13.36
N ASP A 88 11.68 -4.75 13.42
CA ASP A 88 11.30 -5.99 14.10
C ASP A 88 10.87 -5.75 15.56
N ARG A 89 11.53 -4.80 16.24
CA ARG A 89 11.16 -4.39 17.59
C ARG A 89 9.77 -3.76 17.63
N ALA A 90 9.47 -2.86 16.69
CA ALA A 90 8.16 -2.22 16.60
C ALA A 90 7.06 -3.25 16.29
N LEU A 91 7.32 -4.16 15.34
CA LEU A 91 6.39 -5.24 14.99
C LEU A 91 6.05 -6.11 16.20
N LYS A 92 7.06 -6.51 17.00
CA LYS A 92 6.83 -7.25 18.25
C LYS A 92 6.00 -6.47 19.27
N GLN A 93 6.19 -5.16 19.36
CA GLN A 93 5.38 -4.32 20.26
C GLN A 93 3.94 -4.13 19.75
N GLN A 94 3.74 -4.18 18.43
CA GLN A 94 2.45 -4.05 17.76
C GLN A 94 1.68 -5.37 17.69
N GLU A 95 2.34 -6.52 17.88
CA GLU A 95 1.72 -7.85 17.79
C GLU A 95 0.42 -8.00 18.58
N PRO A 96 0.30 -7.56 19.86
CA PRO A 96 -0.97 -7.69 20.60
C PRO A 96 -2.15 -6.98 19.91
N LEU A 97 -1.88 -5.89 19.19
CA LEU A 97 -2.88 -5.18 18.41
C LEU A 97 -3.32 -5.99 17.19
N LEU A 98 -2.38 -6.62 16.49
CA LEU A 98 -2.65 -7.46 15.32
C LEU A 98 -3.46 -8.70 15.72
N SER A 99 -3.08 -9.36 16.83
CA SER A 99 -3.79 -10.52 17.37
C SER A 99 -5.22 -10.17 17.75
N LYS A 100 -5.44 -9.04 18.44
CA LYS A 100 -6.78 -8.54 18.79
C LYS A 100 -7.72 -8.47 17.57
N TYR A 101 -7.27 -7.91 16.44
CA TYR A 101 -8.13 -7.80 15.24
C TYR A 101 -8.28 -9.12 14.49
N SER A 102 -7.28 -10.01 14.57
CA SER A 102 -7.36 -11.36 14.03
C SER A 102 -8.40 -12.19 14.80
N ASP A 103 -8.39 -12.11 16.14
CA ASP A 103 -9.37 -12.76 17.01
C ASP A 103 -10.78 -12.23 16.73
N GLN A 104 -10.95 -10.90 16.63
CA GLN A 104 -12.24 -10.30 16.29
C GLN A 104 -12.80 -10.77 14.94
N LEU A 105 -11.94 -10.97 13.94
CA LEU A 105 -12.34 -11.49 12.64
C LEU A 105 -12.82 -12.93 12.76
N VAL A 106 -12.06 -13.78 13.45
CA VAL A 106 -12.40 -15.18 13.67
C VAL A 106 -13.70 -15.31 14.48
N ASP A 107 -13.87 -14.51 15.54
CA ASP A 107 -15.07 -14.51 16.38
C ASP A 107 -16.32 -14.02 15.64
N LEU A 108 -16.17 -13.07 14.71
CA LEU A 108 -17.27 -12.64 13.85
C LEU A 108 -17.72 -13.78 12.92
N ILE A 109 -16.77 -14.49 12.31
CA ILE A 109 -17.06 -15.63 11.44
C ILE A 109 -17.71 -16.76 12.23
N ARG A 110 -17.16 -17.11 13.41
CA ARG A 110 -17.69 -18.17 14.28
C ARG A 110 -19.13 -17.87 14.70
N ARG A 111 -19.41 -16.66 15.19
CA ARG A 111 -20.78 -16.27 15.57
C ARG A 111 -21.74 -16.36 14.39
N GLY A 112 -21.33 -15.92 13.21
CA GLY A 112 -22.17 -16.04 12.01
C GLY A 112 -22.48 -17.50 11.64
N ILE A 113 -21.52 -18.41 11.82
CA ILE A 113 -21.71 -19.86 11.60
C ILE A 113 -22.61 -20.48 12.68
N ASP A 114 -22.45 -20.08 13.95
CA ASP A 114 -23.27 -20.56 15.07
C ASP A 114 -24.73 -20.13 14.90
N ASP A 115 -24.96 -18.91 14.40
CA ASP A 115 -26.30 -18.38 14.09
C ASP A 115 -26.90 -19.06 12.85
N ASN A 116 -26.10 -19.25 11.79
CA ASN A 116 -26.50 -19.93 10.57
C ASN A 116 -25.33 -20.68 9.93
N ARG A 117 -25.39 -22.01 9.92
CA ARG A 117 -24.33 -22.87 9.38
C ARG A 117 -24.06 -22.65 7.88
N ASP A 118 -25.06 -22.19 7.15
CA ASP A 118 -24.98 -21.90 5.71
C ASP A 118 -24.71 -20.41 5.43
N GLN A 119 -24.27 -19.64 6.45
CA GLN A 119 -23.93 -18.23 6.28
C GLN A 119 -22.77 -18.04 5.29
N GLU A 120 -23.01 -17.22 4.28
CA GLU A 120 -21.97 -16.78 3.36
C GLU A 120 -21.29 -15.50 3.87
N PHE A 121 -19.98 -15.41 3.64
CA PHE A 121 -19.17 -14.26 4.03
C PHE A 121 -18.45 -13.67 2.82
N ASP A 122 -18.51 -12.35 2.70
CA ASP A 122 -17.70 -11.61 1.75
C ASP A 122 -16.29 -11.43 2.34
N ALA A 123 -15.38 -12.34 1.98
CA ALA A 123 -14.00 -12.33 2.49
C ALA A 123 -13.27 -11.02 2.17
N VAL A 124 -13.55 -10.41 1.01
CA VAL A 124 -12.94 -9.12 0.62
C VAL A 124 -13.36 -8.03 1.59
N LYS A 125 -14.65 -7.94 1.93
CA LYS A 125 -15.12 -6.95 2.92
C LYS A 125 -14.53 -7.21 4.30
N LEU A 126 -14.52 -8.46 4.75
CA LEU A 126 -13.98 -8.81 6.06
C LEU A 126 -12.51 -8.44 6.18
N TYR A 127 -11.67 -8.82 5.20
CA TYR A 127 -10.26 -8.44 5.22
C TYR A 127 -10.07 -6.93 5.17
N ASN A 128 -10.84 -6.21 4.34
CA ASN A 128 -10.79 -4.75 4.32
C ASN A 128 -11.13 -4.17 5.70
N PHE A 129 -12.24 -4.58 6.33
CA PHE A 129 -12.61 -4.10 7.66
C PHE A 129 -11.49 -4.33 8.68
N THR A 130 -10.90 -5.53 8.69
CA THR A 130 -9.79 -5.89 9.57
C THR A 130 -8.57 -5.02 9.32
N THR A 131 -8.12 -4.89 8.07
CA THR A 131 -6.90 -4.13 7.76
C THR A 131 -7.08 -2.63 8.02
N PHE A 132 -8.25 -2.07 7.75
CA PHE A 132 -8.57 -0.68 8.04
C PHE A 132 -8.63 -0.40 9.54
N ASP A 133 -9.19 -1.30 10.35
CA ASP A 133 -9.19 -1.14 11.79
C ASP A 133 -7.78 -1.26 12.39
N ILE A 134 -6.96 -2.20 11.90
CA ILE A 134 -5.54 -2.32 12.26
C ILE A 134 -4.80 -1.02 11.96
N MET A 135 -4.89 -0.52 10.72
CA MET A 135 -4.19 0.70 10.33
C MET A 135 -4.77 1.95 10.98
N GLY A 136 -6.06 1.99 11.27
CA GLY A 136 -6.69 3.06 12.05
C GLY A 136 -6.11 3.14 13.46
N ASP A 137 -5.94 2.02 14.13
CA ASP A 137 -5.36 1.98 15.48
C ASP A 137 -3.83 2.24 15.45
N LEU A 138 -3.09 1.73 14.44
CA LEU A 138 -1.66 2.00 14.26
C LEU A 138 -1.35 3.45 13.82
N THR A 139 -2.25 4.09 13.08
CA THR A 139 -2.03 5.44 12.53
C THR A 139 -2.68 6.51 13.38
N PHE A 140 -3.82 6.25 14.03
CA PHE A 140 -4.55 7.27 14.78
C PHE A 140 -4.74 6.94 16.26
N GLY A 141 -4.30 5.75 16.69
CA GLY A 141 -4.52 5.28 18.06
C GLY A 141 -6.01 5.17 18.42
N GLU A 142 -6.86 4.94 17.42
CA GLU A 142 -8.29 4.68 17.60
C GLU A 142 -8.82 3.72 16.52
N PRO A 143 -9.63 2.71 16.89
CA PRO A 143 -10.29 1.85 15.91
C PRO A 143 -11.30 2.66 15.07
N LEU A 144 -11.50 2.26 13.82
CA LEU A 144 -12.57 2.82 12.96
C LEU A 144 -13.91 2.11 13.20
N GLY A 145 -13.89 0.94 13.83
CA GLY A 145 -15.05 0.14 14.20
C GLY A 145 -15.67 -0.60 13.01
N LEU A 146 -14.95 -0.77 11.90
CA LEU A 146 -15.50 -1.35 10.68
C LEU A 146 -15.83 -2.83 10.87
N LEU A 147 -14.93 -3.58 11.51
CA LEU A 147 -15.09 -5.02 11.72
C LEU A 147 -16.21 -5.30 12.72
N LYS A 148 -16.25 -4.52 13.82
CA LYS A 148 -17.31 -4.62 14.83
C LYS A 148 -18.70 -4.35 14.25
N ASN A 149 -18.82 -3.35 13.39
CA ASN A 149 -20.11 -2.93 12.82
C ASN A 149 -20.44 -3.66 11.50
N SER A 150 -19.48 -4.43 10.94
CA SER A 150 -19.59 -5.07 9.62
C SER A 150 -19.99 -4.10 8.50
N SER A 151 -19.53 -2.85 8.59
CA SER A 151 -19.93 -1.78 7.68
C SER A 151 -18.81 -0.77 7.46
N TYR A 152 -18.64 -0.30 6.23
CA TYR A 152 -17.74 0.82 5.96
C TYR A 152 -18.29 2.13 6.52
N SER A 153 -17.45 2.89 7.21
CA SER A 153 -17.74 4.30 7.50
C SER A 153 -17.76 5.11 6.21
N GLU A 154 -18.49 6.23 6.21
CA GLU A 154 -18.59 7.13 5.06
C GLU A 154 -17.19 7.55 4.56
N TRP A 155 -16.30 7.91 5.48
CA TRP A 155 -14.91 8.26 5.18
C TRP A 155 -14.14 7.13 4.46
N VAL A 156 -14.28 5.87 4.88
CA VAL A 156 -13.59 4.75 4.23
C VAL A 156 -14.18 4.46 2.84
N GLN A 157 -15.49 4.64 2.65
CA GLN A 157 -16.09 4.56 1.33
C GLN A 157 -15.54 5.64 0.39
N HIS A 158 -15.29 6.85 0.91
CA HIS A 158 -14.63 7.91 0.15
C HIS A 158 -13.20 7.55 -0.24
N LEU A 159 -12.41 6.93 0.65
CA LEU A 159 -11.06 6.45 0.31
C LEU A 159 -11.05 5.51 -0.91
N PHE A 160 -11.95 4.52 -0.97
CA PHE A 160 -12.04 3.63 -2.13
C PHE A 160 -12.48 4.34 -3.43
N ARG A 161 -13.38 5.32 -3.32
CA ARG A 161 -13.80 6.13 -4.48
C ARG A 161 -12.64 6.96 -5.01
N ASP A 162 -11.84 7.50 -4.10
CA ASP A 162 -10.66 8.30 -4.43
C ASP A 162 -9.55 7.48 -5.07
N ILE A 163 -9.40 6.19 -4.72
CA ILE A 163 -8.45 5.30 -5.40
C ILE A 163 -8.83 5.17 -6.89
N LYS A 164 -10.12 5.11 -7.21
CA LYS A 164 -10.58 5.10 -8.61
C LYS A 164 -10.31 6.41 -9.34
N THR A 165 -10.23 7.54 -8.64
CA THR A 165 -9.89 8.82 -9.28
C THR A 165 -8.41 8.95 -9.60
N VAL A 166 -7.52 8.17 -8.96
CA VAL A 166 -6.08 8.13 -9.29
C VAL A 166 -5.86 7.83 -10.77
N GLY A 167 -6.59 6.85 -11.34
CA GLY A 167 -6.46 6.54 -12.76
C GLY A 167 -6.91 7.68 -13.69
N ILE A 168 -7.84 8.52 -13.24
CA ILE A 168 -8.26 9.73 -13.95
C ILE A 168 -7.18 10.81 -13.81
N PHE A 169 -6.61 10.98 -12.62
CA PHE A 169 -5.53 11.94 -12.40
C PHE A 169 -4.29 11.60 -13.21
N LEU A 170 -3.82 10.35 -13.21
CA LEU A 170 -2.71 9.91 -14.06
C LEU A 170 -2.92 10.35 -15.53
N PHE A 171 -4.11 10.09 -16.06
CA PHE A 171 -4.47 10.56 -17.41
C PHE A 171 -4.47 12.09 -17.52
N ILE A 172 -5.03 12.83 -16.56
CA ILE A 172 -5.03 14.30 -16.59
C ILE A 172 -3.60 14.84 -16.60
N PHE A 173 -2.71 14.29 -15.79
CA PHE A 173 -1.33 14.77 -15.65
C PHE A 173 -0.43 14.39 -16.82
N ASP A 174 -0.73 13.29 -17.53
CA ASP A 174 -0.04 12.93 -18.78
C ASP A 174 -0.29 13.93 -19.92
N PHE A 175 -1.31 14.78 -19.83
CA PHE A 175 -1.64 15.79 -20.84
C PHE A 175 -1.53 17.21 -20.26
N PRO A 176 -0.41 17.93 -20.46
CA PRO A 176 -0.10 19.21 -19.81
C PRO A 176 -1.19 20.30 -19.79
N PRO A 177 -2.07 20.48 -20.80
CA PRO A 177 -3.14 21.49 -20.68
C PRO A 177 -4.28 21.06 -19.73
N LEU A 178 -4.46 19.76 -19.47
CA LEU A 178 -5.61 19.25 -18.73
C LEU A 178 -5.60 19.59 -17.23
N PRO A 179 -4.48 19.50 -16.47
CA PRO A 179 -4.49 19.85 -15.04
C PRO A 179 -4.95 21.29 -14.80
N TRP A 180 -4.49 22.22 -15.64
CA TRP A 180 -4.92 23.61 -15.59
C TRP A 180 -6.41 23.78 -15.89
N LEU A 181 -6.93 23.09 -16.92
CA LEU A 181 -8.34 23.11 -17.27
C LEU A 181 -9.21 22.51 -16.14
N VAL A 182 -8.84 21.35 -15.62
CA VAL A 182 -9.56 20.69 -14.53
C VAL A 182 -9.57 21.57 -13.29
N LYS A 183 -8.43 22.15 -12.89
CA LYS A 183 -8.37 23.08 -11.75
C LYS A 183 -9.25 24.30 -11.96
N LYS A 184 -9.26 24.88 -13.17
CA LYS A 184 -10.06 26.08 -13.49
C LYS A 184 -11.56 25.84 -13.52
N PHE A 185 -11.99 24.67 -14.00
CA PHE A 185 -13.41 24.34 -14.17
C PHE A 185 -13.94 23.37 -13.10
N SER A 186 -13.13 22.99 -12.11
CA SER A 186 -13.55 22.10 -11.03
C SER A 186 -14.67 22.73 -10.21
N PRO A 187 -15.87 22.10 -10.16
CA PRO A 187 -16.97 22.60 -9.37
C PRO A 187 -16.60 22.75 -7.89
N PRO A 188 -17.13 23.78 -7.18
CA PRO A 188 -16.88 23.95 -5.75
C PRO A 188 -17.28 22.73 -4.91
N SER A 189 -18.21 21.89 -5.38
CA SER A 189 -18.59 20.65 -4.69
C SER A 189 -17.47 19.63 -4.62
N ILE A 190 -16.63 19.53 -5.66
CA ILE A 190 -15.48 18.60 -5.70
C ILE A 190 -14.41 19.10 -4.73
N GLN A 191 -14.13 20.40 -4.73
CA GLN A 191 -13.16 21.01 -3.82
C GLN A 191 -13.59 20.83 -2.36
N ARG A 192 -14.88 21.03 -2.05
CA ARG A 192 -15.42 20.78 -0.70
C ARG A 192 -15.33 19.32 -0.29
N ALA A 193 -15.64 18.38 -1.20
CA ALA A 193 -15.53 16.95 -0.89
C ALA A 193 -14.09 16.55 -0.57
N HIS A 194 -13.11 17.08 -1.32
CA HIS A 194 -11.70 16.89 -1.05
C HIS A 194 -11.29 17.46 0.31
N GLU A 195 -11.75 18.68 0.63
CA GLU A 195 -11.46 19.33 1.90
C GLU A 195 -12.05 18.57 3.10
N ILE A 196 -13.27 18.04 2.97
CA ILE A 196 -13.90 17.19 4.01
C ILE A 196 -13.08 15.92 4.23
N HIS A 197 -12.65 15.26 3.15
CA HIS A 197 -11.79 14.07 3.24
C HIS A 197 -10.48 14.36 3.97
N LYS A 198 -9.82 15.45 3.59
CA LYS A 198 -8.59 15.93 4.23
C LYS A 198 -8.79 16.23 5.71
N GLN A 199 -9.88 16.92 6.06
CA GLN A 199 -10.20 17.26 7.45
C GLN A 199 -10.36 16.03 8.33
N HIS A 200 -10.95 14.93 7.83
CA HIS A 200 -11.04 13.70 8.61
C HIS A 200 -9.67 13.14 8.99
N THR A 201 -8.70 13.15 8.08
CA THR A 201 -7.32 12.71 8.37
C THR A 201 -6.64 13.69 9.34
N VAL A 202 -6.73 15.00 9.07
CA VAL A 202 -6.15 16.07 9.90
C VAL A 202 -6.66 15.99 11.34
N ASP A 203 -7.96 15.88 11.54
CA ASP A 203 -8.58 15.82 12.87
C ASP A 203 -8.12 14.60 13.65
N ARG A 204 -8.03 13.43 13.00
CA ARG A 204 -7.57 12.19 13.65
C ARG A 204 -6.10 12.28 14.05
N VAL A 205 -5.24 12.80 13.17
CA VAL A 205 -3.84 13.03 13.50
C VAL A 205 -3.72 14.02 14.66
N ASN A 206 -4.41 15.16 14.59
CA ASN A 206 -4.34 16.17 15.65
C ASN A 206 -4.84 15.64 17.00
N ARG A 207 -5.96 14.90 17.03
CA ARG A 207 -6.43 14.20 18.24
C ARG A 207 -5.41 13.20 18.74
N ARG A 208 -4.72 12.48 17.84
CA ARG A 208 -3.68 11.53 18.21
C ARG A 208 -2.47 12.23 18.82
N LEU A 209 -2.01 13.34 18.25
CA LEU A 209 -0.87 14.11 18.74
C LEU A 209 -1.11 14.76 20.10
N GLN A 210 -2.38 14.97 20.49
CA GLN A 210 -2.75 15.43 21.84
C GLN A 210 -2.66 14.32 22.91
N LYS A 211 -2.56 13.04 22.50
CA LYS A 211 -2.42 11.90 23.42
C LYS A 211 -0.93 11.63 23.71
N GLY A 212 -0.64 11.07 24.89
CA GLY A 212 0.72 10.73 25.32
C GLY A 212 1.42 9.63 24.49
N LEU A 213 2.65 9.30 24.88
CA LEU A 213 3.54 8.36 24.19
C LEU A 213 3.37 6.89 24.62
N ASP A 214 2.23 6.53 25.23
CA ASP A 214 2.07 5.24 25.93
C ASP A 214 1.73 4.04 25.02
N ARG A 215 1.71 4.23 23.70
CA ARG A 215 1.30 3.23 22.70
C ARG A 215 2.40 2.90 21.68
N PRO A 216 2.59 1.65 21.27
CA PRO A 216 3.60 1.31 20.25
C PRO A 216 3.08 1.56 18.82
N ASP A 217 2.55 2.75 18.56
CA ASP A 217 2.02 3.13 17.25
C ASP A 217 3.04 3.90 16.39
N ILE A 218 2.68 4.18 15.14
CA ILE A 218 3.59 4.79 14.16
C ILE A 218 4.12 6.13 14.67
N TRP A 219 3.25 6.96 15.25
CA TRP A 219 3.63 8.30 15.71
C TRP A 219 4.56 8.26 16.91
N ASN A 220 4.35 7.40 17.89
CA ASN A 220 5.23 7.37 19.06
C ASN A 220 6.67 7.00 18.70
N LEU A 221 6.85 6.14 17.70
CA LEU A 221 8.17 5.73 17.20
C LEU A 221 8.82 6.76 16.28
N VAL A 222 8.02 7.63 15.66
CA VAL A 222 8.48 8.71 14.77
C VAL A 222 8.76 10.01 15.55
N LEU A 223 7.96 10.31 16.58
CA LEU A 223 8.03 11.53 17.39
C LEU A 223 9.11 11.47 18.47
N SER A 224 9.67 10.30 18.77
CA SER A 224 10.77 10.14 19.74
C SER A 224 12.13 10.68 19.26
N GLN A 225 12.16 11.44 18.16
CA GLN A 225 13.37 11.99 17.55
C GLN A 225 13.71 13.38 18.14
N PRO A 226 15.01 13.78 18.16
CA PRO A 226 15.42 15.10 18.65
C PRO A 226 14.75 16.27 17.91
N GLU A 227 14.53 17.39 18.61
CA GLU A 227 13.95 18.62 18.05
C GLU A 227 14.71 19.10 16.79
N GLY A 228 13.96 19.59 15.80
CA GLY A 228 14.50 20.13 14.55
C GLY A 228 14.79 19.10 13.45
N ARG A 229 14.60 17.80 13.70
CA ARG A 229 14.75 16.74 12.68
C ARG A 229 13.48 15.93 12.40
N GLY A 230 12.39 16.22 13.11
CA GLY A 230 11.10 15.52 12.95
C GLY A 230 10.32 15.88 11.69
N LEU A 231 9.12 15.31 11.58
CA LEU A 231 8.15 15.68 10.55
C LEU A 231 7.46 17.00 10.92
N THR A 232 7.09 17.80 9.92
CA THR A 232 6.16 18.91 10.13
C THR A 232 4.73 18.39 10.27
N HIS A 233 3.81 19.14 10.90
CA HIS A 233 2.40 18.73 10.98
C HIS A 233 1.79 18.41 9.60
N PRO A 234 1.98 19.23 8.55
CA PRO A 234 1.52 18.88 7.21
C PRO A 234 2.11 17.57 6.67
N GLN A 235 3.39 17.30 6.94
CA GLN A 235 4.01 16.01 6.58
C GLN A 235 3.36 14.85 7.35
N MET A 236 3.00 15.05 8.62
CA MET A 236 2.28 14.03 9.38
C MET A 236 0.90 13.75 8.76
N HIS A 237 0.16 14.79 8.38
CA HIS A 237 -1.16 14.65 7.73
C HIS A 237 -1.06 13.90 6.40
N ALA A 238 -0.15 14.31 5.50
CA ALA A 238 0.03 13.69 4.20
C ALA A 238 0.48 12.22 4.31
N ASN A 239 1.36 11.89 5.27
CA ASN A 239 1.80 10.52 5.49
C ASN A 239 0.71 9.63 6.14
N ALA A 240 -0.17 10.21 6.97
CA ALA A 240 -1.27 9.48 7.56
C ALA A 240 -2.30 9.02 6.50
N ASP A 241 -2.63 9.89 5.54
CA ASP A 241 -3.57 9.56 4.45
C ASP A 241 -3.03 8.39 3.62
N ILE A 242 -1.75 8.43 3.24
CA ILE A 242 -1.17 7.36 2.43
C ILE A 242 -1.01 6.04 3.20
N PHE A 243 -0.74 6.05 4.50
CA PHE A 243 -0.69 4.80 5.28
C PHE A 243 -2.04 4.09 5.31
N MET A 244 -3.13 4.85 5.40
CA MET A 244 -4.47 4.30 5.36
C MET A 244 -4.81 3.67 4.02
N ILE A 245 -4.31 4.19 2.90
CA ILE A 245 -4.54 3.62 1.57
C ILE A 245 -3.59 2.45 1.33
N ALA A 246 -2.28 2.70 1.41
CA ALA A 246 -1.26 1.75 1.01
C ALA A 246 -1.18 0.53 1.94
N GLY A 247 -1.44 0.68 3.24
CA GLY A 247 -1.33 -0.40 4.22
C GLY A 247 -2.56 -1.31 4.31
N THR A 248 -3.73 -0.83 3.85
CA THR A 248 -5.00 -1.55 4.04
C THR A 248 -5.38 -2.39 2.82
N GLU A 249 -5.63 -1.74 1.68
CA GLU A 249 -6.18 -2.38 0.48
C GLU A 249 -5.23 -3.41 -0.11
N THR A 250 -3.92 -3.15 -0.06
CA THR A 250 -2.90 -4.09 -0.58
C THR A 250 -2.90 -5.41 0.20
N THR A 251 -2.88 -5.32 1.53
CA THR A 251 -2.95 -6.47 2.44
C THR A 251 -4.27 -7.22 2.28
N ALA A 252 -5.39 -6.51 2.24
CA ALA A 252 -6.71 -7.13 2.06
C ALA A 252 -6.82 -7.86 0.71
N THR A 253 -6.25 -7.30 -0.35
CA THR A 253 -6.22 -7.93 -1.68
C THR A 253 -5.39 -9.21 -1.68
N LEU A 254 -4.20 -9.18 -1.09
CA LEU A 254 -3.35 -10.37 -0.95
C LEU A 254 -4.08 -11.49 -0.20
N LEU A 255 -4.64 -11.17 0.98
CA LEU A 255 -5.34 -12.15 1.81
C LEU A 255 -6.58 -12.71 1.11
N SER A 256 -7.33 -11.86 0.40
CA SER A 256 -8.49 -12.30 -0.39
C SER A 256 -8.08 -13.28 -1.50
N GLY A 257 -7.05 -12.93 -2.28
CA GLY A 257 -6.54 -13.78 -3.36
C GLY A 257 -5.95 -15.09 -2.85
N LEU A 258 -5.19 -15.04 -1.75
CA LEU A 258 -4.62 -16.23 -1.12
C LEU A 258 -5.72 -17.16 -0.60
N THR A 259 -6.71 -16.63 0.12
CA THR A 259 -7.83 -17.43 0.63
C THR A 259 -8.62 -18.06 -0.52
N TYR A 260 -8.88 -17.32 -1.59
CA TYR A 260 -9.49 -17.88 -2.80
C TYR A 260 -8.67 -19.04 -3.39
N LEU A 261 -7.36 -18.87 -3.54
CA LEU A 261 -6.47 -19.90 -4.09
C LEU A 261 -6.42 -21.14 -3.19
N LEU A 262 -6.36 -20.97 -1.87
CA LEU A 262 -6.36 -22.08 -0.91
C LEU A 262 -7.67 -22.85 -0.95
N LEU A 263 -8.82 -22.17 -1.00
CA LEU A 263 -10.14 -22.80 -1.12
C LEU A 263 -10.32 -23.54 -2.45
N LYS A 264 -9.70 -23.07 -3.53
CA LYS A 264 -9.68 -23.76 -4.82
C LYS A 264 -8.73 -24.96 -4.86
N ASN A 265 -7.81 -25.07 -3.90
CA ASN A 265 -6.82 -26.14 -3.83
C ASN A 265 -6.83 -26.81 -2.44
N PRO A 266 -7.85 -27.64 -2.12
CA PRO A 266 -8.06 -28.18 -0.76
C PRO A 266 -6.86 -28.93 -0.18
N GLU A 267 -6.10 -29.65 -1.01
CA GLU A 267 -4.85 -30.32 -0.62
C GLU A 267 -3.79 -29.35 -0.08
N LYS A 268 -3.71 -28.13 -0.65
CA LYS A 268 -2.73 -27.11 -0.27
C LYS A 268 -3.19 -26.42 1.01
N LEU A 269 -4.49 -26.17 1.14
CA LEU A 269 -5.10 -25.69 2.37
C LEU A 269 -4.88 -26.68 3.52
N GLN A 270 -5.14 -27.96 3.29
CA GLN A 270 -4.93 -29.00 4.29
C GLN A 270 -3.48 -29.02 4.77
N ARG A 271 -2.51 -29.01 3.85
CA ARG A 271 -1.08 -28.95 4.21
C ARG A 271 -0.72 -27.70 5.03
N LEU A 272 -1.30 -26.54 4.70
CA LEU A 272 -1.08 -25.30 5.47
C LEU A 272 -1.66 -25.41 6.88
N VAL A 273 -2.87 -25.96 6.99
CA VAL A 273 -3.53 -26.21 8.29
C VAL A 273 -2.72 -27.19 9.13
N GLU A 274 -2.21 -28.26 8.53
CA GLU A 274 -1.35 -29.25 9.19
C GLU A 274 -0.03 -28.62 9.68
N GLU A 275 0.64 -27.78 8.88
CA GLU A 275 1.84 -27.08 9.30
C GLU A 275 1.57 -26.16 10.51
N ILE A 276 0.53 -25.33 10.44
CA ILE A 276 0.20 -24.38 11.51
C ILE A 276 -0.24 -25.11 12.79
N ARG A 277 -1.21 -26.03 12.69
CA ARG A 277 -1.75 -26.74 13.86
C ARG A 277 -0.81 -27.79 14.43
N GLY A 278 0.11 -28.32 13.62
CA GLY A 278 1.13 -29.26 14.06
C GLY A 278 2.34 -28.60 14.73
N SER A 279 2.58 -27.31 14.48
CA SER A 279 3.72 -26.58 15.02
C SER A 279 3.47 -25.96 16.39
N PHE A 280 2.19 -25.73 16.76
CA PHE A 280 1.83 -24.96 17.96
C PHE A 280 0.75 -25.66 18.79
N GLY A 281 0.93 -25.62 20.12
CA GLY A 281 -0.01 -26.23 21.08
C GLY A 281 -1.21 -25.36 21.43
N SER A 282 -1.08 -24.03 21.25
CA SER A 282 -2.12 -23.07 21.60
C SER A 282 -2.07 -21.81 20.74
N SER A 283 -3.12 -20.99 20.82
CA SER A 283 -3.22 -19.71 20.09
C SER A 283 -2.18 -18.68 20.54
N GLU A 284 -1.75 -18.73 21.79
CA GLU A 284 -0.76 -17.81 22.36
C GLU A 284 0.63 -18.00 21.74
N GLU A 285 0.89 -19.17 21.14
CA GLU A 285 2.14 -19.46 20.44
C GLU A 285 2.17 -18.88 19.01
N LEU A 286 1.06 -18.37 18.49
CA LEU A 286 0.94 -17.76 17.16
C LEU A 286 1.51 -16.33 17.11
N THR A 287 2.73 -16.17 17.60
CA THR A 287 3.48 -14.90 17.57
C THR A 287 4.02 -14.62 16.17
N VAL A 288 4.29 -13.35 15.85
CA VAL A 288 4.88 -12.92 14.56
C VAL A 288 6.20 -13.65 14.31
N GLU A 289 7.01 -13.83 15.35
CA GLU A 289 8.30 -14.52 15.26
C GLU A 289 8.13 -16.02 14.95
N ASN A 290 7.17 -16.68 15.58
CA ASN A 290 6.92 -18.11 15.36
C ASN A 290 6.31 -18.37 13.98
N LEU A 291 5.34 -17.56 13.56
CA LEU A 291 4.70 -17.67 12.26
C LEU A 291 5.68 -17.41 11.11
N ALA A 292 6.61 -16.47 11.27
CA ALA A 292 7.63 -16.16 10.27
C ALA A 292 8.61 -17.33 10.00
N ARG A 293 8.69 -18.32 10.90
CA ARG A 293 9.55 -19.51 10.74
C ARG A 293 8.88 -20.63 9.96
N LEU A 294 7.57 -20.53 9.68
CA LEU A 294 6.83 -21.55 8.96
C LEU A 294 7.12 -21.47 7.45
N PRO A 295 7.80 -22.48 6.87
CA PRO A 295 8.23 -22.41 5.48
C PRO A 295 7.07 -22.49 4.49
N TYR A 296 6.04 -23.31 4.75
CA TYR A 296 4.93 -23.46 3.83
C TYR A 296 3.94 -22.29 3.91
N LEU A 297 3.69 -21.73 5.10
CA LEU A 297 2.99 -20.44 5.23
C LEU A 297 3.69 -19.33 4.42
N SER A 298 5.01 -19.21 4.56
CA SER A 298 5.80 -18.25 3.78
C SER A 298 5.71 -18.50 2.27
N ALA A 299 5.76 -19.76 1.85
CA ALA A 299 5.57 -20.14 0.44
C ALA A 299 4.17 -19.77 -0.08
N CYS A 300 3.12 -20.00 0.71
CA CYS A 300 1.74 -19.62 0.38
C CYS A 300 1.60 -18.10 0.22
N LEU A 301 2.16 -17.30 1.13
CA LEU A 301 2.14 -15.83 1.03
C LEU A 301 2.89 -15.33 -0.21
N ASN A 302 4.08 -15.87 -0.48
CA ASN A 302 4.87 -15.53 -1.67
C ASN A 302 4.15 -15.92 -2.97
N GLU A 303 3.53 -17.10 -3.02
CA GLU A 303 2.77 -17.55 -4.18
C GLU A 303 1.47 -16.74 -4.37
N GLY A 304 0.83 -16.34 -3.27
CA GLY A 304 -0.27 -15.38 -3.26
C GLY A 304 0.12 -14.05 -3.89
N LEU A 305 1.25 -13.47 -3.46
CA LEU A 305 1.81 -12.24 -4.04
C LEU A 305 2.16 -12.40 -5.53
N ARG A 306 2.64 -13.57 -5.94
CA ARG A 306 2.98 -13.87 -7.35
C ARG A 306 1.74 -13.98 -8.23
N CYS A 307 0.68 -14.63 -7.75
CA CYS A 307 -0.53 -14.89 -8.53
C CYS A 307 -1.54 -13.73 -8.50
N TYR A 308 -1.66 -13.07 -7.34
CA TYR A 308 -2.55 -11.95 -7.09
C TYR A 308 -1.76 -10.77 -6.52
N PRO A 309 -0.85 -10.16 -7.30
CA PRO A 309 -0.10 -9.00 -6.85
C PRO A 309 -1.07 -7.82 -6.63
N PRO A 310 -1.14 -7.23 -5.42
CA PRO A 310 -2.05 -6.11 -5.17
C PRO A 310 -1.72 -4.85 -5.98
N VAL A 311 -0.44 -4.70 -6.36
CA VAL A 311 0.04 -3.63 -7.22
C VAL A 311 0.63 -4.27 -8.50
N PRO A 312 -0.21 -4.56 -9.51
CA PRO A 312 0.22 -5.30 -10.71
C PRO A 312 1.01 -4.46 -11.72
N ILE A 313 1.09 -3.14 -11.51
CA ILE A 313 1.85 -2.19 -12.33
C ILE A 313 3.02 -1.73 -11.45
N GLY A 314 4.23 -2.20 -11.74
CA GLY A 314 5.42 -1.88 -10.95
C GLY A 314 5.71 -0.37 -10.91
N PRO A 315 6.53 0.10 -9.95
CA PRO A 315 6.87 1.52 -9.86
C PRO A 315 7.72 1.94 -11.07
N SER A 316 7.31 2.97 -11.79
CA SER A 316 8.08 3.48 -12.93
C SER A 316 9.35 4.23 -12.48
N ARG A 317 10.32 4.33 -13.40
CA ARG A 317 11.62 4.95 -13.15
C ARG A 317 12.02 5.81 -14.34
N VAL A 318 12.38 7.06 -14.09
CA VAL A 318 12.78 7.98 -15.14
C VAL A 318 14.30 8.00 -15.27
N THR A 319 14.81 7.83 -16.48
CA THR A 319 16.24 7.96 -16.76
C THR A 319 16.76 9.38 -16.45
N PRO A 320 18.02 9.52 -16.02
CA PRO A 320 18.66 10.82 -15.88
C PRO A 320 18.57 11.68 -17.14
N LYS A 321 18.83 12.99 -17.03
CA LYS A 321 18.87 13.87 -18.22
C LYS A 321 19.89 13.42 -19.26
N THR A 322 20.93 12.74 -18.80
CA THR A 322 22.01 12.20 -19.63
C THR A 322 21.65 10.88 -20.34
N GLY A 323 20.51 10.27 -20.00
CA GLY A 323 20.09 8.95 -20.45
C GLY A 323 20.50 7.84 -19.49
N GLY A 324 20.20 6.61 -19.87
CA GLY A 324 20.55 5.40 -19.14
C GLY A 324 20.89 4.25 -20.07
N GLU A 325 21.23 3.12 -19.49
CA GLU A 325 21.43 1.85 -20.19
C GLU A 325 20.58 0.79 -19.49
N VAL A 326 19.83 0.04 -20.30
CA VAL A 326 18.98 -1.07 -19.86
C VAL A 326 19.18 -2.22 -20.85
N LEU A 327 19.59 -3.40 -20.37
CA LEU A 327 19.87 -4.57 -21.22
C LEU A 327 20.95 -4.31 -22.29
N GLY A 328 21.93 -3.46 -21.99
CA GLY A 328 22.97 -3.06 -22.95
C GLY A 328 22.50 -2.08 -24.03
N GLU A 329 21.24 -1.65 -24.00
CA GLU A 329 20.70 -0.66 -24.94
C GLU A 329 20.62 0.73 -24.29
N ARG A 330 20.95 1.75 -25.10
CA ARG A 330 20.91 3.14 -24.64
C ARG A 330 19.48 3.67 -24.62
N VAL A 331 19.01 4.06 -23.44
CA VAL A 331 17.72 4.73 -23.25
C VAL A 331 17.95 6.24 -23.20
N PRO A 332 17.20 7.05 -23.99
CA PRO A 332 17.30 8.51 -23.94
C PRO A 332 17.00 9.07 -22.55
N GLY A 333 17.42 10.30 -22.28
CA GLY A 333 17.15 10.96 -21.01
C GLY A 333 15.70 11.35 -20.85
N ARG A 334 15.20 11.34 -19.60
CA ARG A 334 13.80 11.61 -19.24
C ARG A 334 12.80 10.65 -19.88
N VAL A 335 13.16 9.38 -19.94
CA VAL A 335 12.27 8.28 -20.39
C VAL A 335 11.94 7.43 -19.17
N SER A 336 10.65 7.12 -19.00
CA SER A 336 10.04 6.29 -17.95
C SER A 336 10.09 4.80 -18.30
#